data_AF-A0A2A3JS29-F1
#
_entry.id   AF-A0A2A3JS29-F1
#
_cell.length_a   1.000
_cell.length_b   1.000
_cell.length_c   1.000
_cell.angle_alpha   90.00
_cell.angle_beta   90.00
_cell.angle_gamma   90.00
#
_symmetry.space_group_name_H-M   'P 1'
#
loop_
_entity.id
_entity.type
_entity.pdbx_description
1 polymer ?
#
loop_
_entity_poly.entity_id
_entity_poly.type
_entity_poly.pdbx_seq_one_letter_code
_entity_poly.pdbx_strand_id
1 'polypeptide(L)' 'TAHGKVAPQVLAMLEGISAALWWGEDGEATAYRQALAGREGPILTLITGAPDKGHARAERHVCIDTTASGGNAALLGGNM' A
#
# COMPACT_ATOMS: atom_id res chain seq x y z
N THR A 1 -4.82 16.36 19.39
CA THR A 1 -4.10 15.06 19.39
C THR A 1 -5.11 13.94 19.49
N ALA A 2 -4.99 12.87 18.71
CA ALA A 2 -5.82 11.69 18.90
C ALA A 2 -5.24 10.87 20.07
N HIS A 3 -6.07 10.54 21.06
CA HIS A 3 -5.66 9.76 22.25
C HIS A 3 -6.23 8.33 22.25
N GLY A 4 -6.97 7.96 21.20
CA GLY A 4 -7.66 6.69 21.12
C GLY A 4 -6.74 5.56 20.69
N LYS A 5 -6.75 4.45 21.43
CA LYS A 5 -6.20 3.18 20.99
C LYS A 5 -7.26 2.45 20.17
N VAL A 6 -6.88 1.95 18.99
CA VAL A 6 -7.76 1.12 18.16
C VAL A 6 -7.62 -0.32 18.65
N ALA A 7 -8.71 -0.93 19.13
CA ALA A 7 -8.68 -2.34 19.48
C ALA A 7 -8.49 -3.20 18.21
N PRO A 8 -7.75 -4.32 18.26
CA PRO A 8 -7.51 -5.16 17.07
C PRO A 8 -8.78 -5.56 16.33
N GLN A 9 -9.86 -5.86 17.05
CA GLN A 9 -11.15 -6.28 16.48
C GLN A 9 -11.76 -5.23 15.56
N VAL A 10 -11.44 -3.95 15.74
CA VAL A 10 -11.89 -2.88 14.85
C VAL A 10 -11.29 -3.07 13.45
N LEU A 11 -10.05 -3.54 13.35
CA LEU A 11 -9.41 -3.82 12.05
C LEU A 11 -10.08 -4.96 11.30
N ALA A 12 -10.85 -5.83 11.95
CA ALA A 12 -11.61 -6.87 11.25
C ALA A 12 -12.84 -6.30 10.52
N MET A 13 -13.37 -5.15 10.97
CA MET A 13 -14.64 -4.59 10.50
C MET A 13 -14.47 -3.29 9.70
N LEU A 14 -13.30 -2.65 9.78
CA LEU A 14 -13.09 -1.33 9.17
C LEU A 14 -13.07 -1.42 7.64
N GLU A 15 -13.87 -0.61 6.96
CA GLU A 15 -13.87 -0.56 5.50
C GLU A 15 -12.99 0.58 4.96
N GLY A 16 -12.62 0.50 3.68
CA GLY A 16 -11.90 1.59 3.01
C GLY A 16 -10.42 1.74 3.35
N ILE A 17 -9.81 0.76 4.03
CA ILE A 17 -8.37 0.73 4.31
C ILE A 17 -7.62 -0.23 3.40
N SER A 18 -6.35 0.09 3.11
CA SER A 18 -5.45 -0.76 2.32
C SER A 18 -4.34 -1.41 3.15
N ALA A 19 -4.07 -0.87 4.34
CA ALA A 19 -3.09 -1.40 5.28
C ALA A 19 -3.33 -0.83 6.69
N ALA A 20 -2.69 -1.41 7.70
CA ALA A 20 -2.55 -0.82 9.02
C ALA A 20 -1.07 -0.71 9.39
N LEU A 21 -0.73 0.34 10.14
CA LEU A 21 0.63 0.62 10.57
C LEU A 21 0.66 0.61 12.11
N TRP A 22 1.61 -0.15 12.67
CA TRP A 22 1.75 -0.36 14.10
C TRP A 22 3.23 -0.36 14.49
N TRP A 23 3.66 0.58 15.34
CA TRP A 23 5.06 0.68 15.80
C TRP A 23 5.20 0.59 17.33
N GLY A 24 4.31 -0.16 18.00
CA GLY A 24 4.39 -0.40 19.45
C GLY A 24 5.06 -1.74 19.80
N GLU A 25 4.93 -2.14 21.06
CA GLU A 25 5.57 -3.36 21.60
C GLU A 25 5.11 -4.66 20.91
N ASP A 26 6.01 -5.65 20.87
CA ASP A 26 5.89 -6.90 20.09
C ASP A 26 4.62 -7.73 20.40
N GLY A 27 4.07 -7.60 21.61
CA GLY A 27 2.90 -8.37 22.06
C GLY A 27 1.59 -8.01 21.34
N GLU A 28 1.43 -6.76 20.90
CA GLU A 28 0.15 -6.31 20.31
C GLU A 28 0.08 -6.49 18.80
N ALA A 29 1.25 -6.47 18.11
CA ALA A 29 1.33 -6.63 16.66
C ALA A 29 0.67 -7.93 16.17
N THR A 30 0.81 -9.01 16.94
CA THR A 30 0.20 -10.30 16.61
C THR A 30 -1.33 -10.24 16.61
N ALA A 31 -1.94 -9.54 17.57
CA ALA A 31 -3.40 -9.40 17.62
C ALA A 31 -3.94 -8.58 16.44
N TYR A 32 -3.25 -7.50 16.05
CA TYR A 32 -3.60 -6.73 14.86
C TYR A 32 -3.47 -7.57 13.58
N ARG A 33 -2.39 -8.36 13.47
CA ARG A 33 -2.16 -9.25 12.31
C ARG A 33 -3.26 -10.30 12.18
N GLN A 34 -3.64 -10.93 13.30
CA GLN A 34 -4.73 -11.91 13.32
C GLN A 34 -6.07 -11.29 12.92
N ALA A 35 -6.38 -10.08 13.41
CA ALA A 35 -7.61 -9.39 13.04
C ALA A 35 -7.67 -9.04 11.54
N LEU A 36 -6.57 -8.58 10.95
CA LEU A 36 -6.49 -8.33 9.51
C LEU A 36 -6.60 -9.61 8.68
N ALA A 37 -6.00 -10.72 9.14
CA ALA A 37 -6.05 -12.00 8.46
C ALA A 37 -7.45 -12.64 8.44
N GLY A 38 -8.32 -12.27 9.38
CA GLY A 38 -9.71 -12.72 9.43
C GLY A 38 -10.68 -11.96 8.52
N ARG A 39 -10.18 -10.97 7.75
CA ARG A 39 -11.00 -10.21 6.80
C ARG A 39 -11.20 -11.00 5.51
N GLU A 40 -12.39 -10.86 4.94
CA GLU A 40 -12.64 -11.28 3.56
C GLU A 40 -12.05 -10.27 2.56
N GLY A 41 -11.66 -10.76 1.38
CA GLY A 41 -11.13 -9.93 0.29
C GLY A 41 -9.59 -9.82 0.26
N PRO A 42 -9.02 -8.68 -0.14
CA PRO A 42 -7.58 -8.52 -0.28
C PRO A 42 -6.82 -8.72 1.04
N ILE A 43 -5.64 -9.34 0.95
CA ILE A 43 -4.74 -9.46 2.10
C ILE A 43 -4.19 -8.07 2.44
N LEU A 44 -4.60 -7.55 3.59
CA LEU A 44 -4.12 -6.25 4.07
C LEU A 44 -2.85 -6.41 4.90
N THR A 45 -1.87 -5.53 4.67
CA THR A 45 -0.58 -5.57 5.35
C THR A 45 -0.64 -4.91 6.73
N LEU A 46 -0.04 -5.55 7.74
CA LEU A 46 0.37 -4.88 8.97
C LEU A 46 1.83 -4.45 8.83
N ILE A 47 2.07 -3.14 8.75
CA ILE A 47 3.41 -2.57 8.67
C ILE A 47 3.91 -2.36 10.10
N THR A 48 5.07 -2.93 10.44
CA THR A 48 5.68 -2.81 11.78
C THR A 48 6.99 -2.03 11.81
N GLY A 49 7.41 -1.50 10.67
CA GLY A 49 8.57 -0.61 10.57
C GLY A 49 8.21 0.85 10.83
N ALA A 50 9.21 1.72 10.73
CA ALA A 50 9.00 3.16 10.73
C ALA A 50 8.07 3.56 9.55
N PRO A 51 7.17 4.54 9.74
CA PRO A 51 6.33 5.03 8.65
C PRO A 51 7.17 5.52 7.47
N ASP A 52 6.83 5.08 6.25
CA ASP A 52 7.47 5.53 5.03
C ASP A 52 6.46 5.77 3.89
N LYS A 53 6.96 6.36 2.80
CA LYS A 53 6.13 6.72 1.64
C LYS A 53 5.71 5.52 0.80
N GLY A 54 6.52 4.46 0.74
CA GLY A 54 6.22 3.27 -0.06
C GLY A 54 4.97 2.55 0.46
N HIS A 55 4.78 2.53 1.78
CA HIS A 55 3.58 1.97 2.39
C HIS A 55 2.36 2.89 2.35
N ALA A 56 2.56 4.21 2.24
CA ALA A 56 1.49 5.21 2.30
C ALA A 56 0.97 5.66 0.92
N ARG A 57 1.56 5.14 -0.17
CA ARG A 57 1.23 5.54 -1.55
C ARG A 57 0.86 4.33 -2.39
N ALA A 58 -0.13 4.51 -3.26
CA ALA A 58 -0.43 3.56 -4.31
C ALA A 58 0.43 3.87 -5.54
N GLU A 59 1.06 2.84 -6.08
CA GLU A 59 1.85 2.94 -7.31
C GLU A 59 1.04 2.41 -8.49
N ARG A 60 1.18 3.06 -9.65
CA ARG A 60 0.58 2.62 -10.90
C ARG A 60 1.63 2.64 -12.00
N HIS A 61 1.96 1.47 -12.54
CA HIS A 61 2.81 1.38 -13.71
C HIS A 61 1.98 1.60 -14.98
N VAL A 62 2.54 2.38 -15.90
CA VAL A 62 1.97 2.60 -17.24
C VAL A 62 3.10 2.42 -18.24
N CYS A 63 2.87 1.58 -19.23
CA CYS A 63 3.75 1.38 -20.37
C CYS A 63 3.01 1.86 -21.63
N ILE A 64 3.63 2.77 -22.37
CA ILE A 64 3.07 3.33 -23.59
C ILE A 64 3.91 2.83 -24.75
N ASP A 65 3.27 2.18 -25.72
CA ASP A 65 3.91 1.90 -27.00
C ASP A 65 4.01 3.19 -27.82
N THR A 66 5.16 3.86 -27.72
CA THR A 66 5.44 5.09 -28.46
C THR A 66 5.67 4.86 -29.96
N THR A 67 5.61 3.61 -30.42
CA THR A 67 5.75 3.22 -31.84
C THR A 67 4.45 2.76 -32.48
N ALA A 68 3.34 2.75 -31.72
CA ALA A 68 2.05 2.24 -32.18
C ALA A 68 1.52 2.89 -33.47
N SER A 69 1.92 4.13 -33.77
CA SER A 69 1.58 4.83 -35.02
C SER A 69 2.46 4.47 -36.22
N GLY A 70 3.36 3.48 -36.09
CA GLY A 70 4.18 2.96 -37.19
C GLY A 70 5.56 3.59 -37.34
N GLY A 71 6.05 4.34 -36.35
CA GLY A 71 7.39 4.94 -36.37
C GLY A 71 7.79 5.52 -35.02
N ASN A 72 9.09 5.66 -34.77
CA ASN A 72 9.59 6.27 -33.55
C ASN A 72 10.08 7.69 -33.84
N ALA A 73 9.30 8.69 -33.44
CA ALA A 73 9.62 10.10 -33.67
C ALA A 73 10.96 10.51 -33.03
N ALA A 74 11.32 9.95 -31.87
CA ALA A 74 12.60 10.24 -31.22
C ALA A 74 13.80 9.72 -32.04
N LEU A 75 13.63 8.59 -32.74
CA LEU A 75 14.66 8.08 -33.66
C LEU A 75 14.75 8.90 -34.96
N LEU A 76 13.66 9.54 -35.40
CA LEU A 76 13.62 10.34 -36.63
C LEU A 76 14.13 11.78 -36.46
N GLY A 77 14.18 12.30 -35.23
CA GLY A 77 14.55 13.69 -34.96
C GLY A 77 16.05 14.02 -35.13
N GLY A 78 16.94 13.03 -35.21
CA GLY A 78 18.37 13.24 -35.53
C GLY A 78 19.20 14.04 -34.50
N ASN A 79 18.62 14.51 -33.40
CA ASN A 79 19.33 15.24 -32.34
C ASN A 79 20.08 14.29 -31.39
N MET A 80 21.28 13.87 -31.82
CA MET A 80 22.36 13.58 -30.87
C MET A 80 22.91 14.87 -30.27
#